data_AF-A0A7S4B7Q2-F1
#
_entry.id   AF-A0A7S4B7Q2-F1
#
_cell.length_a   1.000
_cell.length_b   1.000
_cell.length_c   1.000
_cell.angle_alpha   90.00
_cell.angle_beta   90.00
_cell.angle_gamma   90.00
#
_symmetry.space_group_name_H-M   'P 1'
#
loop_
_entity.id
_entity.type
_entity.pdbx_description
1 polymer ?
#
loop_
_entity_poly.entity_id
_entity_poly.type
_entity_poly.pdbx_seq_one_letter_code
_entity_poly.pdbx_strand_id
1 'polypeptide(L)'
;MLSVCASLSFLNLCLQGCSIGCPACDNVTQHSMGKSLCAAPAAHPTLPKWAWTMNRWAVEGSVNDTYRFHPWRAPGTAPVADACGMAGGSPSIGGGAAVFSSTPFAKQGDLGSHVLPRSAPQVTWKAGGVVEVAWGIRANHGGGYQYRLCPASEPLTEACFQQTPLKFVGKQKLRYVDGSETAPFEPTLVSEGVVPAGAAWMMNPVPRIDFDSVNSGQPQAWKECRPGEQTYDTSFPMSLACRQFEPAACKERTRMHGMPWAPIPGKPYPTGDVQGECSGDFVSALIVDHVEVPRTLPPGEYVLGWRWDCEETAQVWSSCADVAVVAGAELDYAASR
;
A
#
# COMPACT_ATOMS: atom_id res chain seq x y z
N MET A 1 -17.84 -15.16 -12.15
CA MET A 1 -16.37 -15.20 -12.07
C MET A 1 -16.00 -14.63 -10.73
N LEU A 2 -15.60 -15.49 -9.78
CA LEU A 2 -15.31 -15.10 -8.40
C LEU A 2 -14.05 -14.22 -8.39
N SER A 3 -14.22 -12.99 -7.90
CA SER A 3 -13.12 -12.13 -7.46
C SER A 3 -12.30 -12.85 -6.39
N VAL A 4 -10.98 -12.83 -6.51
CA VAL A 4 -9.98 -13.50 -5.65
C VAL A 4 -9.92 -12.87 -4.22
N CYS A 5 -10.97 -12.18 -3.78
CA CYS A 5 -11.08 -11.60 -2.44
C CYS A 5 -12.40 -11.92 -1.73
N ALA A 6 -13.15 -12.95 -2.12
CA ALA A 6 -14.49 -13.20 -1.59
C ALA A 6 -14.57 -14.14 -0.35
N SER A 7 -13.47 -14.57 0.25
CA SER A 7 -13.51 -15.48 1.42
C SER A 7 -12.59 -15.12 2.59
N LEU A 8 -11.95 -13.94 2.57
CA LEU A 8 -11.20 -13.44 3.71
C LEU A 8 -11.77 -12.07 4.09
N SER A 9 -12.66 -12.05 5.09
CA SER A 9 -13.05 -10.83 5.78
C SER A 9 -11.80 -10.02 6.09
N PHE A 10 -11.58 -8.92 5.37
CA PHE A 10 -10.62 -7.84 5.65
C PHE A 10 -9.51 -8.24 6.63
N LEU A 11 -8.56 -9.06 6.18
CA LEU A 11 -7.40 -9.41 7.00
C LEU A 11 -6.59 -8.12 7.20
N ASN A 12 -6.76 -7.51 8.37
CA ASN A 12 -6.03 -6.33 8.83
C ASN A 12 -4.59 -6.77 9.17
N LEU A 13 -3.82 -7.11 8.13
CA LEU A 13 -2.46 -7.61 8.20
C LEU A 13 -1.51 -6.44 7.93
N CYS A 14 -1.09 -5.80 9.01
CA CYS A 14 -0.11 -4.72 8.96
C CYS A 14 0.99 -4.97 9.98
N LEU A 15 1.97 -4.09 10.00
CA LEU A 15 3.12 -4.13 10.90
C LEU A 15 3.36 -2.70 11.37
N GLN A 16 3.21 -2.45 12.67
CA GLN A 16 3.43 -1.13 13.27
C GLN A 16 4.88 -0.94 13.69
N GLY A 17 5.33 0.31 13.75
CA GLY A 17 6.65 0.64 14.26
C GLY A 17 7.79 0.33 13.31
N CYS A 18 7.51 0.16 12.02
CA CYS A 18 8.52 -0.16 11.02
C CYS A 18 9.13 1.14 10.51
N SER A 19 10.28 1.50 11.06
CA SER A 19 11.04 2.68 10.64
C SER A 19 12.22 2.28 9.77
N ILE A 20 12.49 3.05 8.70
CA ILE A 20 13.58 2.78 7.77
C ILE A 20 14.92 2.75 8.51
N GLY A 21 15.78 1.79 8.16
CA GLY A 21 17.09 1.62 8.79
C GLY A 21 17.07 0.97 10.17
N CYS A 22 15.90 0.70 10.75
CA CYS A 22 15.82 -0.03 12.01
C CYS A 22 15.92 -1.55 11.81
N PRO A 23 16.49 -2.29 12.78
CA PRO A 23 16.68 -3.74 12.66
C PRO A 23 15.37 -4.53 12.78
N ALA A 24 14.36 -3.96 13.43
CA ALA A 24 13.05 -4.57 13.64
C ALA A 24 11.99 -3.48 13.80
N CYS A 25 10.73 -3.84 13.61
CA CYS A 25 9.61 -2.99 13.99
C CYS A 25 9.40 -3.02 15.50
N ASP A 26 9.03 -1.90 16.12
CA ASP A 26 8.70 -1.86 17.55
C ASP A 26 7.30 -2.41 17.87
N ASN A 27 6.46 -2.65 16.84
CA ASN A 27 5.10 -3.16 16.90
C ASN A 27 4.11 -2.29 17.70
N VAL A 28 4.42 -1.02 17.94
CA VAL A 28 3.60 -0.11 18.75
C VAL A 28 3.45 1.25 18.10
N THR A 29 4.52 1.82 17.55
CA THR A 29 4.55 3.22 17.13
C THR A 29 3.95 3.41 15.75
N GLN A 30 2.87 4.18 15.65
CA GLN A 30 2.22 4.49 14.37
C GLN A 30 2.81 5.72 13.70
N HIS A 31 3.22 6.74 14.45
CA HIS A 31 3.80 7.97 13.92
C HIS A 31 5.08 8.29 14.67
N SER A 32 6.17 8.54 13.95
CA SER A 32 7.48 8.80 14.56
C SER A 32 7.84 10.28 14.69
N MET A 33 6.99 11.20 14.20
CA MET A 33 7.17 12.66 14.29
C MET A 33 8.57 13.12 13.82
N GLY A 34 9.02 12.61 12.68
CA GLY A 34 10.30 12.96 12.07
C GLY A 34 11.51 12.33 12.77
N LYS A 35 11.31 11.35 13.64
CA LYS A 35 12.38 10.64 14.35
C LYS A 35 12.50 9.20 13.88
N SER A 36 13.71 8.67 13.93
CA SER A 36 13.94 7.22 13.80
C SER A 36 13.40 6.53 15.05
N LEU A 37 12.82 5.34 14.88
CA LEU A 37 12.38 4.50 16.01
C LEU A 37 13.50 3.68 16.64
N CYS A 38 14.72 3.77 16.10
CA CYS A 38 15.93 3.15 16.64
C CYS A 38 17.09 4.15 16.73
N ALA A 39 18.04 3.87 17.62
CA ALA A 39 19.14 4.79 17.96
C ALA A 39 20.13 5.04 16.82
N ALA A 40 20.35 4.03 15.95
CA ALA A 40 21.32 4.09 14.86
C ALA A 40 20.70 3.50 13.58
N PRO A 41 19.88 4.27 12.83
CA PRO A 41 19.27 3.77 11.61
C PRO A 41 20.36 3.50 10.56
N ALA A 42 20.36 2.28 10.00
CA ALA A 42 21.29 1.86 8.95
C ALA A 42 20.93 2.39 7.54
N ALA A 43 19.77 3.04 7.41
CA ALA A 43 19.29 3.63 6.17
C ALA A 43 18.72 5.02 6.44
N HIS A 44 18.80 5.87 5.41
CA HIS A 44 18.26 7.22 5.37
C HIS A 44 17.23 7.32 4.26
N PRO A 45 16.42 8.40 4.19
CA PRO A 45 15.51 8.62 3.08
C PRO A 45 16.26 8.53 1.74
N THR A 46 15.74 7.74 0.82
CA THR A 46 16.28 7.56 -0.55
C THR A 46 15.26 7.95 -1.62
N LEU A 47 13.99 8.13 -1.24
CA LEU A 47 12.90 8.44 -2.14
C LEU A 47 13.01 9.88 -2.67
N PRO A 48 13.01 10.10 -4.00
CA PRO A 48 13.06 11.45 -4.55
C PRO A 48 11.78 12.22 -4.25
N LYS A 49 11.90 13.54 -4.04
CA LYS A 49 10.80 14.40 -3.58
C LYS A 49 9.53 14.36 -4.44
N TRP A 50 9.66 14.17 -5.74
CA TRP A 50 8.51 14.09 -6.64
C TRP A 50 7.57 12.90 -6.33
N ALA A 51 8.12 11.83 -5.76
CA ALA A 51 7.44 10.59 -5.41
C ALA A 51 6.84 10.59 -4.00
N TRP A 52 7.02 11.66 -3.23
CA TRP A 52 6.35 11.80 -1.94
C TRP A 52 4.84 11.91 -2.15
N THR A 53 4.10 11.28 -1.25
CA THR A 53 2.64 11.25 -1.17
C THR A 53 2.11 12.01 0.04
N MET A 54 2.98 12.32 1.00
CA MET A 54 2.71 13.15 2.18
C MET A 54 3.77 14.23 2.31
N ASN A 55 3.48 15.32 3.04
CA ASN A 55 4.42 16.44 3.27
C ASN A 55 5.10 16.96 1.98
N ARG A 56 4.44 16.92 0.82
CA ARG A 56 5.07 17.24 -0.48
C ARG A 56 5.60 18.67 -0.56
N TRP A 57 5.01 19.58 0.23
CA TRP A 57 5.41 20.98 0.33
C TRP A 57 6.40 21.26 1.47
N ALA A 58 6.59 20.32 2.40
CA ALA A 58 7.57 20.48 3.45
C ALA A 58 8.98 20.58 2.86
N VAL A 59 9.85 21.36 3.49
CA VAL A 59 11.28 21.37 3.15
C VAL A 59 11.89 20.06 3.65
N GLU A 60 12.64 19.37 2.79
CA GLU A 60 13.25 18.08 3.11
C GLU A 60 14.18 18.19 4.32
N GLY A 61 14.01 17.27 5.27
CA GLY A 61 14.76 17.26 6.52
C GLY A 61 14.38 18.33 7.54
N SER A 62 13.44 19.23 7.22
CA SER A 62 12.94 20.24 8.17
C SER A 62 12.11 19.61 9.30
N VAL A 63 11.75 20.43 10.30
CA VAL A 63 10.82 20.01 11.37
C VAL A 63 9.43 19.62 10.84
N ASN A 64 9.05 20.12 9.66
CA ASN A 64 7.80 19.77 8.99
C ASN A 64 7.91 18.48 8.16
N ASP A 65 9.11 17.92 7.96
CA ASP A 65 9.32 16.61 7.31
C ASP A 65 9.15 15.48 8.35
N THR A 66 7.94 15.43 8.92
CA THR A 66 7.56 14.54 10.03
C THR A 66 7.47 13.07 9.65
N TYR A 67 7.51 12.75 8.36
CA TYR A 67 7.38 11.40 7.83
C TYR A 67 8.68 10.80 7.32
N ARG A 68 9.80 11.54 7.39
CA ARG A 68 11.08 11.15 6.77
C ARG A 68 11.60 9.75 7.15
N PHE A 69 11.21 9.20 8.29
CA PHE A 69 11.65 7.87 8.74
C PHE A 69 10.62 6.75 8.54
N HIS A 70 9.51 7.04 7.86
CA HIS A 70 8.47 6.05 7.54
C HIS A 70 8.82 5.25 6.28
N PRO A 71 8.26 4.03 6.11
CA PRO A 71 8.69 3.08 5.10
C PRO A 71 8.80 3.62 3.67
N TRP A 72 7.81 4.40 3.22
CA TRP A 72 7.82 4.90 1.84
C TRP A 72 9.00 5.80 1.52
N ARG A 73 9.62 6.42 2.53
CA ARG A 73 10.78 7.31 2.34
C ARG A 73 12.04 6.57 1.92
N ALA A 74 12.06 5.26 2.03
CA ALA A 74 13.05 4.38 1.42
C ALA A 74 12.41 3.01 1.08
N PRO A 75 11.66 2.92 -0.03
CA PRO A 75 10.79 1.78 -0.31
C PRO A 75 11.53 0.44 -0.30
N GLY A 76 10.98 -0.54 0.41
CA GLY A 76 11.54 -1.88 0.54
C GLY A 76 12.57 -2.03 1.67
N THR A 77 13.02 -0.94 2.31
CA THR A 77 14.08 -0.99 3.33
C THR A 77 13.59 -1.14 4.77
N ALA A 78 12.35 -0.70 5.05
CA ALA A 78 11.80 -0.85 6.40
C ALA A 78 11.72 -2.34 6.77
N PRO A 79 12.06 -2.70 8.03
CA PRO A 79 11.95 -4.07 8.50
C PRO A 79 10.48 -4.51 8.49
N VAL A 80 10.27 -5.83 8.50
CA VAL A 80 8.96 -6.44 8.67
C VAL A 80 9.06 -7.56 9.70
N ALA A 81 8.06 -7.69 10.59
CA ALA A 81 8.01 -8.85 11.49
C ALA A 81 7.61 -10.14 10.74
N ASP A 82 6.83 -10.00 9.67
CA ASP A 82 6.39 -11.10 8.79
C ASP A 82 6.12 -10.58 7.38
N ALA A 83 6.58 -11.28 6.35
CA ALA A 83 6.39 -10.84 4.97
C ALA A 83 4.93 -10.95 4.48
N CYS A 84 4.12 -11.78 5.16
CA CYS A 84 2.68 -11.90 4.93
C CYS A 84 1.85 -11.13 5.96
N GLY A 85 2.49 -10.27 6.76
CA GLY A 85 1.86 -9.35 7.71
C GLY A 85 1.51 -9.97 9.07
N MET A 86 1.06 -9.14 10.02
CA MET A 86 0.66 -9.55 11.37
C MET A 86 -0.80 -9.19 11.61
N ALA A 87 -1.57 -10.13 12.14
CA ALA A 87 -2.98 -9.94 12.47
C ALA A 87 -3.16 -8.79 13.47
N GLY A 88 -3.77 -7.69 13.00
CA GLY A 88 -4.04 -6.50 13.80
C GLY A 88 -2.83 -5.59 14.02
N GLY A 89 -1.70 -5.81 13.35
CA GLY A 89 -0.58 -4.87 13.35
C GLY A 89 0.35 -4.92 14.55
N SER A 90 0.02 -5.67 15.58
CA SER A 90 0.76 -5.71 16.85
C SER A 90 0.47 -7.02 17.62
N PRO A 91 1.39 -7.49 18.48
CA PRO A 91 1.19 -8.67 19.32
C PRO A 91 -0.02 -8.57 20.27
N SER A 92 -0.41 -7.35 20.63
CA SER A 92 -1.55 -7.04 21.49
C SER A 92 -2.45 -6.01 20.83
N ILE A 93 -3.70 -5.92 21.27
CA ILE A 93 -4.63 -4.89 20.81
C ILE A 93 -4.05 -3.50 21.13
N GLY A 94 -3.91 -2.68 20.09
CA GLY A 94 -3.34 -1.33 20.17
C GLY A 94 -4.34 -0.22 19.81
N GLY A 95 -3.83 1.01 19.70
CA GLY A 95 -4.60 2.16 19.19
C GLY A 95 -4.80 2.13 17.66
N GLY A 96 -5.53 3.10 17.10
CA GLY A 96 -5.54 3.36 15.64
C GLY A 96 -5.98 2.18 14.75
N ALA A 97 -7.00 1.43 15.17
CA ALA A 97 -7.48 0.22 14.46
C ALA A 97 -6.48 -0.95 14.38
N ALA A 98 -5.47 -0.99 15.25
CA ALA A 98 -4.62 -2.16 15.53
C ALA A 98 -5.40 -3.25 16.30
N VAL A 99 -6.49 -3.70 15.69
CA VAL A 99 -7.44 -4.66 16.26
C VAL A 99 -7.72 -5.72 15.21
N PHE A 100 -7.64 -6.97 15.63
CA PHE A 100 -8.02 -8.12 14.84
C PHE A 100 -9.14 -8.89 15.55
N SER A 101 -10.27 -9.05 14.86
CA SER A 101 -11.32 -9.96 15.32
C SER A 101 -10.88 -11.39 15.03
N SER A 102 -10.70 -12.19 16.07
CA SER A 102 -10.30 -13.59 15.92
C SER A 102 -11.20 -14.35 14.95
N THR A 103 -10.58 -15.12 14.08
CA THR A 103 -11.23 -16.01 13.13
C THR A 103 -10.84 -17.45 13.45
N PRO A 104 -11.42 -18.47 12.78
CA PRO A 104 -10.91 -19.83 12.89
C PRO A 104 -9.45 -20.02 12.45
N PHE A 105 -8.87 -19.04 11.72
CA PHE A 105 -7.55 -19.16 11.09
C PHE A 105 -6.46 -18.32 11.75
N ALA A 106 -6.82 -17.25 12.45
CA ALA A 106 -5.86 -16.32 13.06
C ALA A 106 -6.49 -15.56 14.23
N LYS A 107 -5.64 -15.08 15.14
CA LYS A 107 -5.97 -14.12 16.21
C LYS A 107 -4.97 -12.97 16.22
N GLN A 108 -5.25 -11.93 17.00
CA GLN A 108 -4.34 -10.78 17.20
C GLN A 108 -2.89 -11.24 17.42
N GLY A 109 -1.96 -10.62 16.70
CA GLY A 109 -0.53 -10.86 16.81
C GLY A 109 0.01 -12.06 16.03
N ASP A 110 -0.86 -12.90 15.48
CA ASP A 110 -0.40 -14.02 14.66
C ASP A 110 0.29 -13.53 13.38
N LEU A 111 1.38 -14.21 13.00
CA LEU A 111 2.14 -13.92 11.81
C LEU A 111 1.57 -14.68 10.61
N GLY A 112 1.24 -13.96 9.53
CA GLY A 112 0.53 -14.49 8.37
C GLY A 112 1.24 -15.69 7.75
N SER A 113 2.56 -15.63 7.60
CA SER A 113 3.34 -16.72 6.99
C SER A 113 3.42 -17.99 7.84
N HIS A 114 3.06 -17.91 9.12
CA HIS A 114 3.18 -19.01 10.08
C HIS A 114 1.84 -19.66 10.41
N VAL A 115 0.75 -18.90 10.46
CA VAL A 115 -0.55 -19.40 10.93
C VAL A 115 -1.57 -19.64 9.83
N LEU A 116 -1.46 -18.92 8.71
CA LEU A 116 -2.47 -19.02 7.66
C LEU A 116 -2.29 -20.34 6.92
N PRO A 117 -3.33 -21.19 6.86
CA PRO A 117 -3.24 -22.44 6.15
C PRO A 117 -3.03 -22.18 4.66
N ARG A 118 -2.14 -22.97 4.05
CA ARG A 118 -2.01 -23.04 2.60
C ARG A 118 -3.35 -23.44 1.99
N SER A 119 -3.80 -22.70 1.01
CA SER A 119 -4.92 -23.08 0.15
C SER A 119 -4.40 -23.63 -1.18
N ALA A 120 -5.17 -24.51 -1.81
CA ALA A 120 -4.88 -24.87 -3.20
C ALA A 120 -4.92 -23.58 -4.04
N PRO A 121 -3.93 -23.33 -4.92
CA PRO A 121 -3.89 -22.11 -5.71
C PRO A 121 -5.21 -21.89 -6.44
N GLN A 122 -5.85 -20.75 -6.18
CA GLN A 122 -7.13 -20.41 -6.79
C GLN A 122 -6.98 -19.91 -8.23
N VAL A 123 -5.75 -19.56 -8.62
CA VAL A 123 -5.40 -19.03 -9.92
C VAL A 123 -4.16 -19.71 -10.47
N THR A 124 -4.15 -19.91 -11.79
CA THR A 124 -2.99 -20.38 -12.54
C THR A 124 -2.49 -19.27 -13.45
N TRP A 125 -1.21 -18.94 -13.33
CA TRP A 125 -0.53 -17.92 -14.10
C TRP A 125 0.46 -18.55 -15.06
N LYS A 126 0.58 -17.96 -16.25
CA LYS A 126 1.54 -18.42 -17.25
C LYS A 126 2.83 -17.61 -17.13
N ALA A 127 3.98 -18.27 -17.07
CA ALA A 127 5.27 -17.58 -17.13
C ALA A 127 5.38 -16.74 -18.41
N GLY A 128 5.82 -15.48 -18.29
CA GLY A 128 5.80 -14.49 -19.35
C GLY A 128 4.44 -13.88 -19.68
N GLY A 129 3.39 -14.30 -18.98
CA GLY A 129 2.06 -13.74 -19.09
C GLY A 129 1.92 -12.43 -18.31
N VAL A 130 0.91 -11.66 -18.67
CA VAL A 130 0.46 -10.49 -17.91
C VAL A 130 -0.80 -10.87 -17.16
N VAL A 131 -0.85 -10.56 -15.86
CA VAL A 131 -1.96 -10.91 -14.98
C VAL A 131 -2.50 -9.66 -14.29
N GLU A 132 -3.82 -9.63 -14.07
CA GLU A 132 -4.48 -8.59 -13.29
C GLU A 132 -4.27 -8.88 -11.79
N VAL A 133 -3.89 -7.85 -11.03
CA VAL A 133 -3.82 -7.88 -9.57
C VAL A 133 -4.58 -6.69 -9.03
N ALA A 134 -5.12 -6.82 -7.82
CA ALA A 134 -5.91 -5.77 -7.21
C ALA A 134 -5.74 -5.75 -5.70
N TRP A 135 -5.90 -4.58 -5.11
CA TRP A 135 -5.93 -4.39 -3.66
C TRP A 135 -6.90 -3.25 -3.30
N GLY A 136 -7.43 -3.29 -2.08
CA GLY A 136 -8.33 -2.26 -1.55
C GLY A 136 -7.67 -1.49 -0.41
N ILE A 137 -8.07 -0.22 -0.22
CA ILE A 137 -7.53 0.63 0.84
C ILE A 137 -8.66 1.02 1.77
N ARG A 138 -8.58 0.61 3.04
CA ARG A 138 -9.48 1.17 4.05
C ARG A 138 -8.94 2.49 4.58
N ALA A 139 -7.83 2.44 5.31
CA ALA A 139 -7.14 3.61 5.84
C ALA A 139 -6.03 4.03 4.88
N ASN A 140 -6.13 5.22 4.28
CA ASN A 140 -5.17 5.65 3.26
C ASN A 140 -3.98 6.39 3.87
N HIS A 141 -2.86 5.70 4.07
CA HIS A 141 -1.63 6.26 4.63
C HIS A 141 -0.63 6.77 3.57
N GLY A 142 -1.10 7.07 2.36
CA GLY A 142 -0.25 7.49 1.24
C GLY A 142 0.64 6.35 0.75
N GLY A 143 1.92 6.59 0.54
CA GLY A 143 2.92 5.57 0.27
C GLY A 143 2.89 4.96 -1.13
N GLY A 144 3.48 3.77 -1.23
CA GLY A 144 3.53 3.00 -2.47
C GLY A 144 3.84 1.54 -2.23
N TYR A 145 3.58 0.71 -3.23
CA TYR A 145 3.47 -0.74 -3.07
C TYR A 145 4.15 -1.51 -4.19
N GLN A 146 4.38 -2.80 -3.94
CA GLN A 146 4.99 -3.73 -4.88
C GLN A 146 4.40 -5.14 -4.71
N TYR A 147 4.28 -5.84 -5.83
CA TYR A 147 3.94 -7.26 -5.89
C TYR A 147 5.19 -8.10 -6.14
N ARG A 148 5.31 -9.24 -5.44
CA ARG A 148 6.49 -10.11 -5.47
C ARG A 148 6.09 -11.57 -5.40
N LEU A 149 6.94 -12.47 -5.90
CA LEU A 149 6.76 -13.92 -5.75
C LEU A 149 7.87 -14.53 -4.88
N CYS A 150 7.48 -15.47 -4.02
CA CYS A 150 8.38 -16.38 -3.33
C CYS A 150 7.91 -17.82 -3.61
N PRO A 151 8.80 -18.77 -3.94
CA PRO A 151 8.39 -20.17 -4.09
C PRO A 151 7.72 -20.68 -2.80
N ALA A 152 6.62 -21.42 -2.94
CA ALA A 152 5.88 -21.91 -1.78
C ALA A 152 6.66 -22.93 -0.93
N SER A 153 7.72 -23.52 -1.48
CA SER A 153 8.64 -24.43 -0.80
C SER A 153 9.71 -23.72 0.04
N GLU A 154 9.88 -22.41 -0.12
CA GLU A 154 10.89 -21.63 0.58
C GLU A 154 10.33 -20.98 1.85
N PRO A 155 11.20 -20.64 2.83
CA PRO A 155 10.81 -19.75 3.93
C PRO A 155 10.31 -18.41 3.37
N LEU A 156 9.07 -18.04 3.70
CA LEU A 156 8.37 -16.83 3.23
C LEU A 156 8.92 -15.55 3.89
N THR A 157 10.20 -15.29 3.70
CA THR A 157 10.91 -14.12 4.22
C THR A 157 10.84 -12.96 3.24
N GLU A 158 11.01 -11.74 3.74
CA GLU A 158 11.12 -10.55 2.89
C GLU A 158 12.26 -10.69 1.87
N ALA A 159 13.38 -11.32 2.26
CA ALA A 159 14.50 -11.61 1.38
C ALA A 159 14.12 -12.57 0.23
N CYS A 160 13.23 -13.54 0.46
CA CYS A 160 12.71 -14.39 -0.60
C CYS A 160 11.88 -13.59 -1.61
N PHE A 161 10.93 -12.78 -1.12
CA PHE A 161 10.09 -11.95 -1.98
C PHE A 161 10.90 -10.92 -2.78
N GLN A 162 11.94 -10.33 -2.18
CA GLN A 162 12.83 -9.38 -2.87
C GLN A 162 13.65 -10.01 -4.01
N GLN A 163 13.69 -11.34 -4.15
CA GLN A 163 14.34 -11.97 -5.32
C GLN A 163 13.49 -11.91 -6.58
N THR A 164 12.15 -11.81 -6.44
CA THR A 164 11.24 -11.82 -7.60
C THR A 164 10.19 -10.71 -7.54
N PRO A 165 10.58 -9.42 -7.60
CA PRO A 165 9.64 -8.32 -7.87
C PRO A 165 8.95 -8.50 -9.23
N LEU A 166 7.62 -8.32 -9.23
CA LEU A 166 6.83 -8.36 -10.45
C LEU A 166 6.81 -6.98 -11.09
N LYS A 167 7.04 -6.96 -12.41
CA LYS A 167 7.08 -5.74 -13.19
C LYS A 167 5.66 -5.28 -13.51
N PHE A 168 5.30 -4.05 -13.11
CA PHE A 168 4.06 -3.42 -13.53
C PHE A 168 4.03 -3.17 -15.05
N VAL A 169 2.88 -3.37 -15.67
CA VAL A 169 2.67 -3.18 -17.11
C VAL A 169 1.36 -2.45 -17.39
N GLY A 170 1.38 -1.57 -18.40
CA GLY A 170 0.18 -0.87 -18.86
C GLY A 170 -0.32 0.19 -17.88
N LYS A 171 -1.63 0.49 -17.99
CA LYS A 171 -2.32 1.52 -17.23
C LYS A 171 -3.03 0.94 -16.00
N GLN A 172 -3.26 1.79 -15.01
CA GLN A 172 -4.09 1.48 -13.83
C GLN A 172 -5.56 1.80 -14.08
N LYS A 173 -6.43 1.22 -13.27
CA LYS A 173 -7.85 1.62 -13.15
C LYS A 173 -8.34 1.43 -11.72
N LEU A 174 -9.44 2.10 -11.36
CA LEU A 174 -10.17 1.79 -10.13
C LEU A 174 -11.40 0.94 -10.47
N ARG A 175 -11.68 -0.09 -9.67
CA ARG A 175 -12.86 -0.96 -9.79
C ARG A 175 -13.73 -0.81 -8.56
N TYR A 176 -14.93 -0.26 -8.73
CA TYR A 176 -15.86 0.00 -7.63
C TYR A 176 -16.65 -1.24 -7.21
N VAL A 177 -17.20 -1.19 -5.99
CA VAL A 177 -18.02 -2.27 -5.42
C VAL A 177 -19.28 -2.61 -6.22
N ASP A 178 -19.77 -1.67 -7.04
CA ASP A 178 -20.90 -1.89 -7.97
C ASP A 178 -20.46 -2.57 -9.29
N GLY A 179 -19.16 -2.88 -9.43
CA GLY A 179 -18.56 -3.49 -10.60
C GLY A 179 -18.17 -2.50 -11.71
N SER A 180 -18.47 -1.21 -11.55
CA SER A 180 -18.03 -0.19 -12.51
C SER A 180 -16.52 0.06 -12.41
N GLU A 181 -15.91 0.55 -13.49
CA GLU A 181 -14.48 0.85 -13.56
C GLU A 181 -14.24 2.26 -14.11
N THR A 182 -13.17 2.92 -13.66
CA THR A 182 -12.69 4.16 -14.28
C THR A 182 -12.12 3.91 -15.67
N ALA A 183 -12.02 4.97 -16.48
CA ALA A 183 -11.12 4.95 -17.62
C ALA A 183 -9.67 4.64 -17.13
N PRO A 184 -8.88 3.85 -17.89
CA PRO A 184 -7.50 3.56 -17.50
C PRO A 184 -6.63 4.82 -17.51
N PHE A 185 -5.81 5.00 -16.48
CA PHE A 185 -4.97 6.18 -16.28
C PHE A 185 -3.49 5.81 -16.12
N GLU A 186 -2.61 6.79 -16.39
CA GLU A 186 -1.17 6.59 -16.29
C GLU A 186 -0.74 6.37 -14.82
N PRO A 187 -0.02 5.27 -14.52
CA PRO A 187 0.52 5.04 -13.19
C PRO A 187 1.72 5.94 -12.90
N THR A 188 2.10 6.04 -11.62
CA THR A 188 3.36 6.67 -11.20
C THR A 188 4.30 5.60 -10.67
N LEU A 189 5.28 5.21 -11.49
CA LEU A 189 6.28 4.21 -11.15
C LEU A 189 7.53 4.86 -10.57
N VAL A 190 8.04 4.29 -9.48
CA VAL A 190 9.23 4.75 -8.78
C VAL A 190 10.28 3.65 -8.80
N SER A 191 11.39 3.89 -9.48
CA SER A 191 12.54 2.95 -9.55
C SER A 191 13.83 3.53 -8.95
N GLU A 192 13.83 4.82 -8.63
CA GLU A 192 14.96 5.50 -7.98
C GLU A 192 14.86 5.33 -6.46
N GLY A 193 15.98 4.98 -5.82
CA GLY A 193 16.06 4.90 -4.36
C GLY A 193 15.25 3.75 -3.75
N VAL A 194 14.86 2.74 -4.52
CA VAL A 194 14.04 1.60 -4.05
C VAL A 194 14.88 0.34 -3.82
N VAL A 195 14.36 -0.55 -2.98
CA VAL A 195 14.88 -1.91 -2.77
C VAL A 195 13.85 -2.95 -3.24
N PRO A 196 14.29 -4.01 -3.94
CA PRO A 196 15.65 -4.23 -4.45
C PRO A 196 15.99 -3.29 -5.62
N ALA A 197 17.27 -3.01 -5.81
CA ALA A 197 17.73 -2.16 -6.91
C ALA A 197 17.33 -2.77 -8.28
N GLY A 198 16.88 -1.91 -9.20
CA GLY A 198 16.39 -2.34 -10.52
C GLY A 198 14.92 -2.77 -10.55
N ALA A 199 14.25 -2.88 -9.41
CA ALA A 199 12.81 -3.03 -9.35
C ALA A 199 12.08 -1.68 -9.48
N ALA A 200 10.75 -1.74 -9.57
CA ALA A 200 9.88 -0.58 -9.52
C ALA A 200 8.81 -0.77 -8.43
N TRP A 201 8.47 0.32 -7.77
CA TRP A 201 7.34 0.44 -6.85
C TRP A 201 6.26 1.31 -7.49
N MET A 202 5.01 1.00 -7.22
CA MET A 202 3.86 1.80 -7.66
C MET A 202 3.51 2.79 -6.56
N MET A 203 3.49 4.09 -6.88
CA MET A 203 2.93 5.08 -5.95
C MET A 203 1.43 4.85 -5.81
N ASN A 204 0.89 4.94 -4.59
CA ASN A 204 -0.55 4.90 -4.37
C ASN A 204 -1.24 6.03 -5.18
N PRO A 205 -2.15 5.71 -6.13
CA PRO A 205 -2.75 6.70 -7.02
C PRO A 205 -3.85 7.53 -6.35
N VAL A 206 -4.28 7.15 -5.14
CA VAL A 206 -5.34 7.82 -4.39
C VAL A 206 -4.70 8.75 -3.34
N PRO A 207 -4.84 10.08 -3.49
CA PRO A 207 -4.26 11.01 -2.53
C PRO A 207 -4.90 10.89 -1.17
N ARG A 208 -4.04 10.90 -0.14
CA ARG A 208 -4.46 11.18 1.23
C ARG A 208 -4.88 12.66 1.32
N ILE A 209 -5.98 12.90 2.01
CA ILE A 209 -6.40 14.24 2.44
C ILE A 209 -5.69 14.51 3.75
N ASP A 210 -4.90 15.57 3.82
CA ASP A 210 -4.18 15.88 5.05
C ASP A 210 -5.12 16.63 6.01
N PHE A 211 -5.16 16.17 7.26
CA PHE A 211 -5.84 16.89 8.32
C PHE A 211 -4.79 17.29 9.34
N ASP A 212 -4.68 18.59 9.59
CA ASP A 212 -3.90 19.17 10.68
C ASP A 212 -4.48 18.72 12.03
N SER A 213 -4.15 17.49 12.42
CA SER A 213 -4.45 16.96 13.73
C SER A 213 -3.16 16.48 14.38
N VAL A 214 -2.99 16.80 15.67
CA VAL A 214 -1.86 16.38 16.50
C VAL A 214 -1.62 14.86 16.43
N ASN A 215 -2.68 14.09 16.12
CA ASN A 215 -2.64 12.63 16.02
C ASN A 215 -1.94 12.11 14.75
N SER A 216 -1.81 12.93 13.70
CA SER A 216 -1.13 12.57 12.43
C SER A 216 0.40 12.68 12.50
N GLY A 217 0.96 13.05 13.66
CA GLY A 217 2.39 13.27 13.86
C GLY A 217 2.92 14.63 13.40
N GLN A 218 2.03 15.55 12.97
CA GLN A 218 2.38 16.92 12.61
C GLN A 218 2.60 17.81 13.85
N PRO A 219 3.51 18.82 13.79
CA PRO A 219 3.78 19.69 14.93
C PRO A 219 2.57 20.57 15.30
N GLN A 220 2.44 20.91 16.59
CA GLN A 220 1.39 21.79 17.09
C GLN A 220 1.55 23.19 16.46
N ALA A 221 0.59 23.59 15.59
CA ALA A 221 0.61 24.77 14.70
C ALA A 221 1.16 24.56 13.28
N TRP A 222 1.27 23.32 12.80
CA TRP A 222 1.57 23.02 11.41
C TRP A 222 0.52 23.62 10.44
N LYS A 223 0.95 24.07 9.25
CA LYS A 223 0.09 24.76 8.29
C LYS A 223 0.30 24.34 6.82
N GLU A 224 0.56 23.08 6.46
CA GLU A 224 0.99 22.75 5.08
C GLU A 224 0.36 21.55 4.37
N CYS A 225 -0.88 21.67 3.90
CA CYS A 225 -1.25 20.94 2.67
C CYS A 225 -2.28 21.74 1.87
N ARG A 226 -1.92 22.28 0.70
CA ARG A 226 -2.81 23.29 0.12
C ARG A 226 -2.76 23.45 -1.41
N PRO A 227 -3.66 22.75 -2.14
CA PRO A 227 -4.21 23.29 -3.38
C PRO A 227 -5.23 24.39 -3.07
N GLY A 228 -4.78 25.66 -3.04
CA GLY A 228 -5.59 26.89 -3.05
C GLY A 228 -5.90 27.56 -1.69
N GLU A 229 -5.57 26.90 -0.58
CA GLU A 229 -5.62 27.39 0.81
C GLU A 229 -6.95 27.97 1.35
N GLN A 230 -7.77 27.16 2.05
CA GLN A 230 -8.27 27.56 3.38
C GLN A 230 -8.23 26.37 4.32
N THR A 231 -7.80 26.63 5.55
CA THR A 231 -7.42 25.65 6.56
C THR A 231 -8.29 25.75 7.79
N TYR A 232 -9.53 25.35 7.64
CA TYR A 232 -10.41 25.13 8.77
C TYR A 232 -11.20 23.85 8.52
N ASP A 233 -11.27 23.02 9.56
CA ASP A 233 -12.18 21.90 9.70
C ASP A 233 -13.64 22.41 9.60
N THR A 234 -14.13 22.56 8.38
CA THR A 234 -15.56 22.74 8.15
C THR A 234 -16.17 21.36 8.03
N SER A 235 -17.25 21.12 8.77
CA SER A 235 -18.03 19.88 8.78
C SER A 235 -18.61 19.46 7.41
N PHE A 236 -18.33 20.21 6.34
CA PHE A 236 -18.62 19.87 4.94
C PHE A 236 -17.63 20.63 4.02
N PRO A 237 -16.45 20.08 3.68
CA PRO A 237 -15.54 20.74 2.74
C PRO A 237 -16.14 20.67 1.34
N MET A 238 -16.91 21.71 0.97
CA MET A 238 -17.41 21.93 -0.39
C MET A 238 -16.29 22.38 -1.35
N SER A 239 -15.05 22.50 -0.87
CA SER A 239 -13.87 22.90 -1.64
C SER A 239 -12.74 21.89 -1.44
N LEU A 240 -11.87 21.77 -2.45
CA LEU A 240 -10.74 20.83 -2.61
C LEU A 240 -9.62 20.96 -1.55
N ALA A 241 -9.94 21.52 -0.38
CA ALA A 241 -9.00 21.96 0.63
C ALA A 241 -8.21 20.75 1.15
N CYS A 242 -6.95 20.67 0.71
CA CYS A 242 -5.90 19.81 1.23
C CYS A 242 -5.78 18.37 0.66
N ARG A 243 -5.72 18.22 -0.67
CA ARG A 243 -5.22 16.97 -1.31
C ARG A 243 -3.72 17.06 -1.56
N GLN A 244 -2.97 16.00 -1.24
CA GLN A 244 -1.51 15.96 -1.45
C GLN A 244 -1.11 16.01 -2.93
N PHE A 245 -1.94 15.46 -3.82
CA PHE A 245 -1.73 15.52 -5.26
C PHE A 245 -3.05 15.39 -6.01
N GLU A 246 -3.06 15.80 -7.28
CA GLU A 246 -4.20 15.56 -8.17
C GLU A 246 -4.20 14.09 -8.63
N PRO A 247 -5.26 13.31 -8.33
CA PRO A 247 -5.31 11.88 -8.68
C PRO A 247 -5.37 11.70 -10.19
N ALA A 248 -4.50 10.88 -10.75
CA ALA A 248 -4.56 10.50 -12.18
C ALA A 248 -5.89 9.81 -12.53
N ALA A 249 -6.41 9.01 -11.59
CA ALA A 249 -7.67 8.28 -11.72
C ALA A 249 -8.89 9.17 -11.98
N CYS A 250 -8.84 10.45 -11.57
CA CYS A 250 -10.03 11.29 -11.45
C CYS A 250 -9.81 12.69 -12.03
N LYS A 251 -8.93 12.77 -13.05
CA LYS A 251 -8.66 13.98 -13.86
C LYS A 251 -9.83 14.33 -14.78
N GLU A 252 -10.64 13.36 -15.18
CA GLU A 252 -11.86 13.59 -15.97
C GLU A 252 -12.94 14.19 -15.05
N ARG A 253 -13.06 15.51 -15.09
CA ARG A 253 -13.94 16.27 -14.20
C ARG A 253 -15.42 15.94 -14.46
N THR A 254 -16.15 15.82 -13.34
CA THR A 254 -17.62 15.88 -13.15
C THR A 254 -18.40 14.59 -13.35
N ARG A 255 -18.85 14.01 -12.21
CA ARG A 255 -19.99 13.09 -12.05
C ARG A 255 -19.70 11.58 -12.14
N MET A 256 -18.50 11.09 -11.83
CA MET A 256 -18.39 9.65 -11.59
C MET A 256 -18.97 9.32 -10.21
N HIS A 257 -20.19 8.76 -10.24
CA HIS A 257 -20.92 8.10 -9.15
C HIS A 257 -21.77 8.95 -8.19
N GLY A 258 -21.79 10.27 -8.31
CA GLY A 258 -22.76 11.10 -7.57
C GLY A 258 -22.70 10.89 -6.05
N MET A 259 -21.56 10.42 -5.51
CA MET A 259 -21.33 10.36 -4.08
C MET A 259 -20.81 11.72 -3.64
N PRO A 260 -21.63 12.58 -3.03
CA PRO A 260 -21.10 13.75 -2.33
C PRO A 260 -20.12 13.26 -1.26
N TRP A 261 -19.09 14.06 -0.98
CA TRP A 261 -18.24 13.91 0.20
C TRP A 261 -19.09 13.49 1.41
N ALA A 262 -18.89 12.26 1.89
CA ALA A 262 -19.72 11.68 2.93
C ALA A 262 -18.85 11.19 4.09
N PRO A 263 -19.30 11.35 5.34
CA PRO A 263 -18.71 10.65 6.47
C PRO A 263 -18.75 9.14 6.21
N ILE A 264 -17.71 8.41 6.66
CA ILE A 264 -17.74 6.94 6.68
C ILE A 264 -19.04 6.46 7.35
N PRO A 265 -19.73 5.43 6.82
CA PRO A 265 -20.92 4.87 7.44
C PRO A 265 -20.71 4.60 8.95
N GLY A 266 -21.51 5.25 9.80
CA GLY A 266 -21.43 5.13 11.27
C GLY A 266 -20.71 6.28 12.00
N LYS A 267 -20.22 7.31 11.31
CA LYS A 267 -19.65 8.53 11.93
C LYS A 267 -20.58 9.73 11.75
N PRO A 268 -21.00 10.43 12.84
CA PRO A 268 -21.95 11.55 12.77
C PRO A 268 -21.37 12.89 12.28
N TYR A 269 -20.05 12.99 12.13
CA TYR A 269 -19.34 14.17 11.62
C TYR A 269 -18.22 13.71 10.67
N PRO A 270 -17.78 14.50 9.67
CA PRO A 270 -16.58 14.20 8.92
C PRO A 270 -15.35 14.48 9.79
N THR A 271 -15.09 13.57 10.73
CA THR A 271 -13.83 13.55 11.48
C THR A 271 -12.77 12.97 10.56
N GLY A 272 -11.81 13.76 10.05
CA GLY A 272 -10.48 13.36 9.49
C GLY A 272 -10.37 12.26 8.40
N ASP A 273 -11.46 11.56 8.16
CA ASP A 273 -11.61 10.31 7.42
C ASP A 273 -12.87 10.53 6.58
N VAL A 274 -12.76 11.42 5.59
CA VAL A 274 -13.88 11.68 4.67
C VAL A 274 -13.73 10.69 3.53
N GLN A 275 -14.74 9.84 3.33
CA GLN A 275 -14.83 9.06 2.11
C GLN A 275 -15.16 10.05 0.99
N GLY A 276 -14.23 10.25 0.07
CA GLY A 276 -14.37 11.15 -1.07
C GLY A 276 -14.20 10.43 -2.40
N GLU A 277 -14.69 11.05 -3.47
CA GLU A 277 -14.40 10.63 -4.84
C GLU A 277 -12.88 10.72 -5.06
N CYS A 278 -12.21 9.56 -4.99
CA CYS A 278 -10.78 9.40 -5.21
C CYS A 278 -9.88 10.10 -4.20
N SER A 279 -10.27 10.07 -2.92
CA SER A 279 -9.46 10.58 -1.81
C SER A 279 -9.96 10.07 -0.47
N GLY A 280 -9.07 10.00 0.52
CA GLY A 280 -9.41 9.58 1.89
C GLY A 280 -9.57 8.05 2.05
N ASP A 281 -10.40 7.63 3.00
CA ASP A 281 -10.70 6.23 3.27
C ASP A 281 -11.49 5.62 2.10
N PHE A 282 -10.89 4.66 1.40
CA PHE A 282 -11.32 4.23 0.07
C PHE A 282 -11.94 2.83 0.05
N VAL A 283 -12.97 2.63 0.87
CA VAL A 283 -13.64 1.32 1.03
C VAL A 283 -14.57 0.93 -0.12
N SER A 284 -14.76 1.81 -1.11
CA SER A 284 -15.71 1.63 -2.21
C SER A 284 -15.10 1.16 -3.53
N ALA A 285 -13.76 1.01 -3.61
CA ALA A 285 -13.11 0.51 -4.80
C ALA A 285 -11.79 -0.22 -4.53
N LEU A 286 -11.37 -1.01 -5.53
CA LEU A 286 -10.07 -1.63 -5.63
C LEU A 286 -9.18 -0.82 -6.59
N ILE A 287 -7.90 -0.72 -6.28
CA ILE A 287 -6.87 -0.30 -7.23
C ILE A 287 -6.46 -1.53 -8.01
N VAL A 288 -6.54 -1.45 -9.34
CA VAL A 288 -6.29 -2.57 -10.24
C VAL A 288 -5.09 -2.27 -11.12
N ASP A 289 -4.14 -3.19 -11.09
CA ASP A 289 -2.90 -3.17 -11.87
C ASP A 289 -2.80 -4.39 -12.77
N HIS A 290 -1.83 -4.33 -13.67
CA HIS A 290 -1.34 -5.51 -14.37
C HIS A 290 0.15 -5.69 -14.09
N VAL A 291 0.56 -6.94 -13.88
CA VAL A 291 1.95 -7.31 -13.65
C VAL A 291 2.39 -8.43 -14.60
N GLU A 292 3.64 -8.38 -15.04
CA GLU A 292 4.26 -9.42 -15.85
C GLU A 292 4.86 -10.50 -14.95
N VAL A 293 4.46 -11.76 -15.17
CA VAL A 293 5.08 -12.93 -14.55
C VAL A 293 6.41 -13.20 -15.27
N PRO A 294 7.55 -13.29 -14.58
CA PRO A 294 8.84 -13.45 -15.25
C PRO A 294 8.86 -14.68 -16.17
N ARG A 295 9.35 -14.50 -17.40
CA ARG A 295 9.45 -15.58 -18.40
C ARG A 295 10.34 -16.73 -17.95
N THR A 296 11.34 -16.42 -17.13
CA THR A 296 12.33 -17.35 -16.60
C THR A 296 11.86 -18.08 -15.34
N LEU A 297 10.66 -17.76 -14.83
CA LEU A 297 10.15 -18.36 -13.59
C LEU A 297 9.78 -19.83 -13.84
N PRO A 298 10.37 -20.79 -13.10
CA PRO A 298 10.02 -22.20 -13.23
C PRO A 298 8.54 -22.46 -12.88
N PRO A 299 7.87 -23.40 -13.56
CA PRO A 299 6.56 -23.86 -13.14
C PRO A 299 6.58 -24.40 -11.70
N GLY A 300 5.53 -24.11 -10.92
CA GLY A 300 5.44 -24.53 -9.53
C GLY A 300 4.40 -23.73 -8.73
N GLU A 301 4.31 -24.03 -7.43
CA GLU A 301 3.51 -23.25 -6.49
C GLU A 301 4.33 -22.10 -5.91
N TYR A 302 3.72 -20.92 -5.86
CA TYR A 302 4.31 -19.70 -5.34
C TYR A 302 3.34 -19.02 -4.38
N VAL A 303 3.90 -18.10 -3.60
CA VAL A 303 3.17 -17.12 -2.81
C VAL A 303 3.35 -15.77 -3.48
N LEU A 304 2.24 -15.13 -3.82
CA LEU A 304 2.19 -13.72 -4.18
C LEU A 304 2.21 -12.90 -2.89
N GLY A 305 3.27 -12.12 -2.69
CA GLY A 305 3.37 -11.13 -1.62
C GLY A 305 3.06 -9.75 -2.17
N TRP A 306 2.04 -9.11 -1.62
CA TRP A 306 1.79 -7.68 -1.77
C TRP A 306 2.32 -6.95 -0.54
N ARG A 307 3.08 -5.87 -0.75
CA ARG A 307 3.58 -4.99 0.31
C ARG A 307 3.32 -3.55 -0.04
N TRP A 308 2.85 -2.79 0.93
CA TRP A 308 2.64 -1.36 0.86
C TRP A 308 3.41 -0.68 1.99
N ASP A 309 4.36 0.14 1.58
CA ASP A 309 5.14 0.99 2.47
C ASP A 309 4.38 2.31 2.63
N CYS A 310 3.88 2.58 3.84
CA CYS A 310 3.14 3.81 4.13
C CYS A 310 4.07 5.01 4.30
N GLU A 311 3.53 6.22 4.07
CA GLU A 311 4.26 7.47 4.34
C GLU A 311 3.68 8.22 5.52
N GLU A 312 2.35 8.25 5.72
CA GLU A 312 1.72 8.93 6.86
C GLU A 312 2.09 8.26 8.20
N THR A 313 2.25 6.93 8.18
CA THR A 313 2.52 6.10 9.36
C THR A 313 3.80 5.28 9.20
N ALA A 314 4.43 4.94 10.31
CA ALA A 314 5.52 3.96 10.43
C ALA A 314 4.98 2.53 10.28
N GLN A 315 4.22 2.26 9.22
CA GLN A 315 3.56 0.99 8.97
C GLN A 315 3.94 0.40 7.63
N VAL A 316 4.09 -0.93 7.63
CA VAL A 316 4.10 -1.73 6.41
C VAL A 316 2.85 -2.60 6.41
N TRP A 317 2.09 -2.56 5.33
CA TRP A 317 0.95 -3.45 5.12
C TRP A 317 1.34 -4.55 4.16
N SER A 318 1.02 -5.78 4.50
CA SER A 318 1.41 -6.93 3.69
C SER A 318 0.31 -7.96 3.64
N SER A 319 0.18 -8.64 2.50
CA SER A 319 -0.74 -9.76 2.32
C SER A 319 -0.15 -10.79 1.37
N CYS A 320 -0.54 -12.04 1.56
CA CYS A 320 -0.08 -13.16 0.77
C CYS A 320 -1.24 -13.92 0.12
N ALA A 321 -1.03 -14.42 -1.10
CA ALA A 321 -1.98 -15.26 -1.82
C ALA A 321 -1.28 -16.42 -2.53
N ASP A 322 -1.93 -17.57 -2.58
CA ASP A 322 -1.40 -18.78 -3.21
C ASP A 322 -1.63 -18.77 -4.71
N VAL A 323 -0.57 -18.92 -5.51
CA VAL A 323 -0.63 -18.93 -6.98
C VAL A 323 0.13 -20.12 -7.55
N ALA A 324 -0.38 -20.69 -8.64
CA ALA A 324 0.34 -21.71 -9.42
C ALA A 324 0.89 -21.06 -10.69
N VAL A 325 2.17 -21.28 -10.99
CA VAL A 325 2.78 -20.85 -12.25
C VAL A 325 2.98 -22.06 -13.15
N VAL A 326 2.56 -21.94 -14.40
CA VAL A 326 2.77 -22.94 -15.46
C VAL A 326 3.70 -22.40 -16.55
N ALA A 327 4.25 -23.32 -17.34
CA ALA A 327 5.20 -22.98 -18.40
C ALA A 327 4.63 -21.96 -19.39
N GLY A 328 5.49 -21.01 -19.78
CA GLY A 328 5.24 -20.11 -20.91
C GLY A 328 5.16 -20.86 -22.24
N ALA A 329 4.65 -20.22 -23.28
CA ALA A 329 4.86 -20.75 -24.63
C ALA A 329 6.35 -20.56 -24.95
N GLU A 330 7.03 -21.61 -25.41
CA GLU A 330 8.36 -21.44 -26.01
C GLU A 330 8.22 -20.52 -27.23
N LEU A 331 9.08 -19.51 -27.31
CA LEU A 331 9.23 -18.77 -28.56
C LEU A 331 9.98 -19.71 -29.51
N ASP A 332 9.28 -20.25 -30.49
CA ASP A 332 9.86 -21.03 -31.58
C ASP A 332 10.84 -20.16 -32.37
N TYR A 333 12.10 -20.16 -31.93
CA TYR A 333 13.21 -19.48 -32.61
C TYR A 333 13.55 -20.15 -33.96
N ALA A 334 12.86 -21.24 -34.30
CA ALA A 334 13.02 -21.99 -35.55
C ALA A 334 12.25 -21.39 -36.73
N ALA A 335 11.31 -20.45 -36.51
CA ALA A 335 10.46 -19.90 -37.57
C ALA A 335 10.96 -18.58 -38.20
N SER A 336 12.14 -18.08 -37.80
CA SER A 336 12.69 -16.78 -38.27
C SER A 336 14.05 -16.87 -38.97
N ARG A 337 14.41 -18.02 -39.53
CA ARG A 337 15.57 -18.15 -40.45
C ARG A 337 15.11 -18.37 -41.89
#